data_AF-A0A3N5P299-F1
#
_entry.id   AF-A0A3N5P299-F1
#
_cell.length_a   1.000
_cell.length_b   1.000
_cell.length_c   1.000
_cell.angle_alpha   90.00
_cell.angle_beta   90.00
_cell.angle_gamma   90.00
#
_symmetry.space_group_name_H-M   'P 1'
#
loop_
_entity.id
_entity.type
_entity.pdbx_description
1 polymer ?
#
loop_
_entity_poly.entity_id
_entity_poly.type
_entity_poly.pdbx_seq_one_letter_code
_entity_poly.pdbx_strand_id
1 'polypeptide(L)'
;MSEAKSERPQPYQHAEYPEDETIPFFPNYIILEVIVSYILLAVIIVLATVLPAGLEEQADPFLTPEHIKPEWYFLWIYQFVKLPSFVLGSGVLAELAGIFIPAIGIVLLILLPFLDRKPERRPLRRRVAMAITALILAILVALSIWAWYS
;
A
#
# COMPACT_ATOMS: atom_id res chain seq x y z
N MET A 1 -31.39 44.65 29.72
CA MET A 1 -30.08 43.98 29.61
C MET A 1 -30.34 42.68 28.87
N SER A 2 -30.09 42.66 27.55
CA SER A 2 -30.43 41.52 26.69
C SER A 2 -29.41 40.41 26.93
N GLU A 3 -29.84 39.25 27.41
CA GLU A 3 -28.98 38.07 27.53
C GLU A 3 -28.44 37.72 26.15
N ALA A 4 -27.12 37.82 25.99
CA ALA A 4 -26.42 37.30 24.84
C ALA A 4 -26.52 35.77 24.90
N LYS A 5 -27.48 35.23 24.13
CA LYS A 5 -27.62 33.80 23.88
C LYS A 5 -26.26 33.31 23.37
N SER A 6 -25.55 32.55 24.20
CA SER A 6 -24.32 31.86 23.83
C SER A 6 -24.66 30.91 22.68
N GLU A 7 -24.39 31.36 21.45
CA GLU A 7 -24.45 30.53 20.26
C GLU A 7 -23.33 29.50 20.38
N ARG A 8 -23.69 28.32 20.88
CA ARG A 8 -22.81 27.16 20.78
C ARG A 8 -22.50 26.98 19.29
N PRO A 9 -21.23 26.78 18.90
CA PRO A 9 -20.88 26.59 17.51
C PRO A 9 -21.74 25.44 16.97
N GLN A 10 -22.59 25.75 16.00
CA GLN A 10 -23.42 24.74 15.35
C GLN A 10 -22.49 23.70 14.71
N PRO A 11 -22.73 22.39 14.93
CA PRO A 11 -21.94 21.36 14.30
C PRO A 11 -21.95 21.57 12.77
N TYR A 12 -20.80 21.43 12.13
CA TYR A 12 -20.65 21.57 10.69
C TYR A 12 -21.62 20.59 10.00
N GLN A 13 -22.65 21.10 9.31
CA GLN A 13 -23.65 20.26 8.65
C GLN A 13 -23.03 19.61 7.39
N HIS A 14 -22.66 18.33 7.51
CA HIS A 14 -22.36 17.51 6.35
C HIS A 14 -23.69 17.15 5.67
N ALA A 15 -24.02 17.83 4.56
CA ALA A 15 -25.26 17.65 3.82
C ALA A 15 -25.49 16.24 3.22
N GLU A 16 -24.64 15.25 3.53
CA GLU A 16 -24.57 13.97 2.83
C GLU A 16 -24.78 12.74 3.73
N TYR A 17 -24.81 12.89 5.06
CA TYR A 17 -25.06 11.78 5.99
C TYR A 17 -26.11 12.15 7.05
N PRO A 18 -27.10 11.29 7.31
CA PRO A 18 -28.01 11.45 8.43
C PRO A 18 -27.23 11.58 9.75
N GLU A 19 -27.58 12.53 10.61
CA GLU A 19 -26.82 12.78 11.86
C GLU A 19 -26.77 11.54 12.76
N ASP A 20 -27.75 10.64 12.64
CA ASP A 20 -27.83 9.35 13.33
C ASP A 20 -26.81 8.29 12.85
N GLU A 21 -26.17 8.49 11.69
CA GLU A 21 -25.14 7.58 11.16
C GLU A 21 -23.70 8.07 11.45
N THR A 22 -23.53 9.26 12.04
CA THR A 22 -22.20 9.86 12.27
C THR A 22 -21.87 9.97 13.75
N ILE A 23 -20.60 9.78 14.10
CA ILE A 23 -20.07 10.01 15.45
C ILE A 23 -19.06 11.16 15.42
N PRO A 24 -18.96 11.98 16.47
CA PRO A 24 -17.97 13.05 16.50
C PRO A 24 -16.56 12.45 16.54
N PHE A 25 -15.67 13.02 15.70
CA PHE A 25 -14.28 12.56 15.57
C PHE A 25 -13.53 12.62 16.90
N PHE A 26 -13.62 13.75 17.60
CA PHE A 26 -13.11 13.88 18.96
C PHE A 26 -14.28 13.73 19.96
N PRO A 27 -14.14 12.93 21.03
CA PRO A 27 -12.96 12.13 21.38
C PRO A 27 -12.97 10.71 20.77
N ASN A 28 -14.10 10.27 20.21
CA ASN A 28 -14.37 8.85 19.95
C ASN A 28 -13.35 8.20 19.01
N TYR A 29 -13.10 8.81 17.85
CA TYR A 29 -12.21 8.25 16.83
C TYR A 29 -10.74 8.43 17.23
N ILE A 30 -10.39 9.55 17.86
CA ILE A 30 -9.02 9.79 18.37
C ILE A 30 -8.58 8.74 19.39
N ILE A 31 -9.46 8.37 20.33
CA ILE A 31 -9.14 7.33 21.32
C ILE A 31 -8.86 6.00 20.62
N LEU A 32 -9.67 5.64 19.61
CA LEU A 32 -9.46 4.42 18.84
C LEU A 32 -8.14 4.43 18.07
N GLU A 33 -7.79 5.53 17.40
CA GLU A 33 -6.52 5.69 16.69
C GLU A 33 -5.31 5.55 17.64
N VAL A 34 -5.39 6.14 18.85
CA VAL A 34 -4.34 6.00 19.87
C VAL A 34 -4.21 4.54 20.33
N ILE A 35 -5.31 3.87 20.62
CA ILE A 35 -5.29 2.46 21.05
C ILE A 35 -4.68 1.58 19.94
N VAL A 36 -5.13 1.72 18.69
CA VAL A 36 -4.61 0.96 17.55
C VAL A 36 -3.11 1.24 17.35
N SER A 37 -2.68 2.49 17.50
CA SER A 37 -1.26 2.88 17.40
C SER A 37 -0.41 2.20 18.48
N TYR A 38 -0.88 2.16 19.73
CA TYR A 38 -0.17 1.47 20.82
C TYR A 38 -0.10 -0.04 20.61
N ILE A 39 -1.16 -0.66 20.10
CA ILE A 39 -1.16 -2.09 19.75
C ILE A 39 -0.13 -2.35 18.65
N LEU A 40 -0.13 -1.55 17.58
CA LEU A 40 0.84 -1.68 16.50
C LEU A 40 2.27 -1.51 17.00
N LEU A 41 2.53 -0.52 17.85
CA LEU A 41 3.83 -0.30 18.47
C LEU A 41 4.26 -1.49 19.32
N ALA A 42 3.36 -2.05 20.13
CA ALA A 42 3.64 -3.23 20.94
C ALA A 42 4.02 -4.44 20.06
N VAL A 43 3.29 -4.67 18.95
CA VAL A 43 3.62 -5.73 17.98
C VAL A 43 5.02 -5.52 17.39
N ILE A 44 5.38 -4.29 17.01
CA ILE A 44 6.72 -3.98 16.48
C ILE A 44 7.80 -4.25 17.53
N ILE A 45 7.60 -3.83 18.78
CA ILE A 45 8.57 -4.08 19.87
C ILE A 45 8.73 -5.59 20.12
N VAL A 46 7.63 -6.34 20.13
CA VAL A 46 7.67 -7.80 20.29
C VAL A 46 8.41 -8.45 19.12
N LEU A 47 8.13 -8.05 17.87
CA LEU A 47 8.85 -8.56 16.71
C LEU A 47 10.34 -8.24 16.77
N ALA A 48 10.72 -7.01 17.12
CA ALA A 48 12.12 -6.59 17.20
C ALA A 48 12.90 -7.30 18.31
N THR A 49 12.23 -7.71 19.40
CA THR A 49 12.88 -8.38 20.53
C THR A 49 12.90 -9.91 20.39
N VAL A 50 11.84 -10.50 19.84
CA VAL A 50 11.72 -11.97 19.68
C VAL A 50 12.36 -12.45 18.38
N LEU A 51 12.28 -11.65 17.31
CA LEU A 51 12.85 -11.94 15.98
C LEU A 51 13.74 -10.78 15.54
N PRO A 52 14.88 -10.54 16.23
CA PRO A 52 15.78 -9.46 15.86
C PRO A 52 16.32 -9.69 14.44
N ALA A 53 16.20 -8.67 13.58
CA ALA A 53 16.88 -8.67 12.31
C ALA A 53 18.40 -8.65 12.58
N GLY A 54 19.13 -9.60 12.02
CA GLY A 54 20.59 -9.64 12.13
C GLY A 54 21.21 -8.41 11.47
N LEU A 55 22.33 -7.94 12.02
CA LEU A 55 23.19 -7.01 11.28
C LEU A 55 23.92 -7.79 10.20
N GLU A 56 23.86 -7.29 8.97
CA GLU A 56 24.61 -7.86 7.85
C GLU A 56 26.11 -7.57 7.98
N GLU A 57 26.94 -8.29 7.22
CA GLU A 57 28.38 -8.04 7.18
C GLU A 57 28.69 -6.63 6.66
N GLN A 58 29.87 -6.11 7.00
CA GLN A 58 30.30 -4.81 6.51
C GLN A 58 30.36 -4.83 4.98
N ALA A 59 29.79 -3.80 4.34
CA ALA A 59 29.74 -3.71 2.90
C ALA A 59 31.15 -3.68 2.27
N ASP A 60 31.38 -4.58 1.31
CA ASP A 60 32.59 -4.63 0.46
C ASP A 60 32.21 -4.21 -0.97
N PRO A 61 32.77 -3.10 -1.50
CA PRO A 61 32.45 -2.64 -2.85
C PRO A 61 32.97 -3.55 -3.97
N PHE A 62 33.87 -4.50 -3.68
CA PHE A 62 34.44 -5.42 -4.67
C PHE A 62 33.83 -6.83 -4.61
N LEU A 63 32.97 -7.11 -3.62
CA LEU A 63 32.36 -8.41 -3.43
C LEU A 63 30.83 -8.29 -3.41
N THR A 64 30.19 -8.80 -4.46
CA THR A 64 28.73 -8.96 -4.48
C THR A 64 28.36 -10.32 -3.89
N PRO A 65 27.54 -10.39 -2.82
CA PRO A 65 27.08 -11.66 -2.27
C PRO A 65 26.29 -12.50 -3.28
N GLU A 66 26.48 -13.82 -3.27
CA GLU A 66 25.85 -14.73 -4.25
C GLU A 66 24.30 -14.76 -4.16
N HIS A 67 23.73 -14.47 -2.99
CA HIS A 67 22.29 -14.51 -2.74
C HIS A 67 21.68 -13.11 -2.53
N ILE A 68 22.18 -12.10 -3.23
CA ILE A 68 21.66 -10.73 -3.13
C ILE A 68 20.21 -10.64 -3.63
N LYS A 69 19.29 -10.34 -2.71
CA LYS A 69 17.88 -10.05 -2.98
C LYS A 69 17.45 -8.84 -2.17
N PRO A 70 16.53 -8.02 -2.68
CA PRO A 70 15.98 -6.93 -1.89
C PRO A 70 15.04 -7.47 -0.81
N GLU A 71 14.58 -6.58 0.05
CA GLU A 71 13.66 -6.89 1.12
C GLU A 71 12.30 -7.39 0.59
N TRP A 72 11.58 -8.12 1.43
CA TRP A 72 10.37 -8.86 1.04
C TRP A 72 9.28 -8.00 0.38
N TYR A 73 9.16 -6.73 0.77
CA TYR A 73 8.19 -5.78 0.19
C TYR A 73 8.56 -5.29 -1.21
N PHE A 74 9.81 -5.52 -1.66
CA PHE A 74 10.29 -5.22 -3.01
C PHE A 74 10.39 -6.44 -3.92
N LEU A 75 10.11 -7.65 -3.44
CA LEU A 75 10.28 -8.87 -4.23
C LEU A 75 9.45 -8.91 -5.51
N TRP A 76 8.19 -8.45 -5.45
CA TRP A 76 7.33 -8.42 -6.64
C TRP A 76 7.85 -7.46 -7.72
N ILE A 77 8.38 -6.28 -7.33
CA ILE A 77 8.91 -5.32 -8.29
C ILE A 77 10.25 -5.81 -8.85
N TYR A 78 11.09 -6.43 -8.01
CA TYR A 78 12.32 -7.08 -8.43
C TYR A 78 12.06 -8.17 -9.50
N GLN A 79 11.08 -9.03 -9.27
CA GLN A 79 10.70 -10.05 -10.27
C GLN A 79 10.16 -9.41 -11.55
N PHE A 80 9.34 -8.36 -11.44
CA PHE A 80 8.85 -7.61 -12.60
C PHE A 80 9.97 -7.01 -13.46
N VAL A 81 11.05 -6.52 -12.84
CA VAL A 81 12.22 -5.98 -13.54
C VAL A 81 13.04 -7.09 -14.20
N LYS A 82 13.18 -8.26 -13.56
CA LYS A 82 13.90 -9.44 -14.09
C LYS A 82 13.16 -10.14 -15.24
N LEU A 83 11.83 -10.07 -15.26
CA LEU A 83 10.96 -10.79 -16.19
C LEU A 83 11.26 -10.52 -17.68
N PRO A 84 11.43 -9.26 -18.14
CA PRO A 84 11.75 -9.00 -19.54
C PRO A 84 13.06 -9.64 -19.99
N SER A 85 14.11 -9.64 -19.17
CA SER A 85 15.38 -10.30 -19.49
C SER A 85 15.24 -11.82 -19.55
N PHE A 86 14.35 -12.40 -18.74
CA PHE A 86 14.03 -13.82 -18.80
C PHE A 86 13.29 -14.20 -20.11
N VAL A 87 12.39 -13.34 -20.59
CA VAL A 87 11.56 -13.62 -21.78
C VAL A 87 12.24 -13.24 -23.10
N LEU A 88 12.93 -12.12 -23.13
CA LEU A 88 13.52 -11.52 -24.34
C LEU A 88 15.02 -11.79 -24.49
N GLY A 89 15.66 -12.35 -23.46
CA GLY A 89 17.12 -12.45 -23.35
C GLY A 89 17.77 -11.16 -22.83
N SER A 90 19.07 -11.23 -22.54
CA SER A 90 19.85 -10.07 -22.10
C SER A 90 20.06 -9.09 -23.24
N GLY A 91 19.73 -7.82 -23.03
CA GLY A 91 19.96 -6.74 -23.99
C GLY A 91 19.24 -5.47 -23.60
N VAL A 92 19.59 -4.36 -24.25
CA VAL A 92 19.08 -3.02 -23.95
C VAL A 92 17.54 -2.97 -23.94
N LEU A 93 16.89 -3.69 -24.85
CA LEU A 93 15.43 -3.71 -24.90
C LEU A 93 14.80 -4.33 -23.64
N ALA A 94 15.40 -5.41 -23.12
CA ALA A 94 14.93 -6.06 -21.91
C ALA A 94 15.15 -5.18 -20.67
N GLU A 95 16.30 -4.51 -20.59
CA GLU A 95 16.61 -3.56 -19.50
C GLU A 95 15.63 -2.39 -19.49
N LEU A 96 15.37 -1.77 -20.65
CA LEU A 96 14.40 -0.69 -20.77
C LEU A 96 12.98 -1.17 -20.41
N ALA A 97 12.58 -2.36 -20.87
CA ALA A 97 11.30 -2.94 -20.52
C ALA A 97 11.17 -3.18 -19.01
N GLY A 98 12.23 -3.64 -18.36
CA GLY A 98 12.28 -3.85 -16.90
C GLY A 98 12.02 -2.56 -16.11
N ILE A 99 12.47 -1.42 -16.62
CA ILE A 99 12.25 -0.10 -15.99
C ILE A 99 10.87 0.46 -16.32
N PHE A 100 10.47 0.44 -17.59
CA PHE A 100 9.26 1.12 -18.04
C PHE A 100 7.97 0.38 -17.67
N ILE A 101 7.95 -0.95 -17.62
CA ILE A 101 6.73 -1.71 -17.30
C ILE A 101 6.19 -1.37 -15.89
N PRO A 102 7.00 -1.43 -14.80
CA PRO A 102 6.55 -1.01 -13.48
C PRO A 102 6.15 0.48 -13.42
N ALA A 103 6.92 1.34 -14.11
CA ALA A 103 6.63 2.78 -14.15
C ALA A 103 5.27 3.07 -14.78
N ILE A 104 4.93 2.40 -15.90
CA ILE A 104 3.61 2.50 -16.53
C ILE A 104 2.53 2.00 -15.56
N GLY A 105 2.77 0.92 -14.81
CA GLY A 105 1.85 0.43 -13.79
C GLY A 105 1.53 1.50 -12.72
N ILE A 106 2.54 2.20 -12.21
CA ILE A 106 2.37 3.31 -11.25
C ILE A 106 1.59 4.47 -11.88
N VAL A 107 1.92 4.84 -13.12
CA VAL A 107 1.19 5.90 -13.85
C VAL A 107 -0.28 5.52 -14.03
N LEU A 108 -0.58 4.26 -14.35
CA LEU A 108 -1.96 3.78 -14.45
C LEU A 108 -2.72 3.85 -13.12
N LEU A 109 -2.06 3.57 -11.99
CA LEU A 109 -2.66 3.74 -10.65
C LEU A 109 -2.92 5.22 -10.32
N ILE A 110 -2.01 6.12 -10.68
CA ILE A 110 -2.20 7.57 -10.52
C ILE A 110 -3.37 8.05 -11.40
N LEU A 111 -3.51 7.48 -12.59
CA LEU A 111 -4.60 7.80 -13.52
C LEU A 111 -5.92 7.10 -13.20
N LEU A 112 -5.94 6.18 -12.24
CA LEU A 112 -7.13 5.41 -11.84
C LEU A 112 -8.37 6.26 -11.58
N PRO A 113 -8.35 7.38 -10.82
CA PRO A 113 -9.55 8.22 -10.61
C PRO A 113 -10.11 8.84 -11.90
N PHE A 114 -9.30 8.99 -12.95
CA PHE A 114 -9.75 9.54 -14.23
C PHE A 114 -10.27 8.46 -15.18
N LEU A 115 -9.75 7.24 -15.03
CA LEU A 115 -10.12 6.07 -15.83
C LEU A 115 -11.41 5.42 -15.30
N ASP A 116 -11.58 5.42 -13.98
CA ASP A 116 -12.73 4.85 -13.28
C ASP A 116 -13.83 5.89 -13.02
N ARG A 117 -14.65 6.14 -14.04
CA ARG A 117 -15.72 7.15 -14.00
C ARG A 117 -17.07 6.63 -13.51
N LYS A 118 -17.13 5.41 -12.96
CA LYS A 118 -18.41 4.83 -12.54
C LYS A 118 -18.97 5.58 -11.31
N PRO A 119 -20.26 5.92 -11.28
CA PRO A 119 -20.86 6.64 -10.15
C PRO A 119 -20.98 5.77 -8.89
N GLU A 120 -21.12 4.45 -9.06
CA GLU A 120 -21.15 3.51 -7.94
C GLU A 120 -19.75 3.36 -7.34
N ARG A 121 -19.64 3.58 -6.03
CA ARG A 121 -18.37 3.51 -5.27
C ARG A 121 -18.30 2.31 -4.34
N ARG A 122 -19.43 1.64 -4.05
CA ARG A 122 -19.46 0.51 -3.10
C ARG A 122 -18.71 -0.70 -3.67
N PRO A 123 -17.64 -1.20 -3.02
CA PRO A 123 -16.84 -2.32 -3.53
C PRO A 123 -17.69 -3.56 -3.88
N LEU A 124 -18.64 -3.92 -3.01
CA LEU A 124 -19.51 -5.09 -3.17
C LEU A 124 -20.39 -5.04 -4.43
N ARG A 125 -20.70 -3.84 -4.94
CA ARG A 125 -21.51 -3.65 -6.16
C ARG A 125 -20.65 -3.55 -7.42
N ARG A 126 -19.33 -3.47 -7.29
CA ARG A 126 -18.37 -3.34 -8.39
C ARG A 126 -17.60 -4.63 -8.65
N ARG A 127 -18.33 -5.74 -8.81
CA ARG A 127 -17.77 -7.10 -8.91
C ARG A 127 -16.60 -7.22 -9.89
N VAL A 128 -16.70 -6.60 -11.07
CA VAL A 128 -15.63 -6.64 -12.09
C VAL A 128 -14.38 -5.89 -11.63
N ALA A 129 -14.53 -4.68 -11.08
CA ALA A 129 -13.38 -3.91 -10.59
C ALA A 129 -12.69 -4.64 -9.43
N MET A 130 -13.48 -5.19 -8.50
CA MET A 130 -12.96 -5.98 -7.39
C MET A 130 -12.28 -7.27 -7.85
N ALA A 131 -12.80 -7.94 -8.88
CA ALA A 131 -12.16 -9.12 -9.46
C ALA A 131 -10.82 -8.78 -10.10
N ILE A 132 -10.73 -7.66 -10.84
CA ILE A 132 -9.48 -7.18 -11.42
C ILE A 132 -8.48 -6.81 -10.32
N THR A 133 -8.90 -6.07 -9.29
CA THR A 133 -8.04 -5.73 -8.15
C THR A 133 -7.56 -6.98 -7.43
N ALA A 134 -8.43 -7.97 -7.19
CA ALA A 134 -8.05 -9.24 -6.57
C ALA A 134 -7.06 -10.02 -7.44
N LEU A 135 -7.24 -10.03 -8.77
CA LEU A 135 -6.30 -10.65 -9.70
C LEU A 135 -4.94 -9.96 -9.67
N ILE A 136 -4.91 -8.62 -9.65
CA ILE A 136 -3.66 -7.86 -9.54
C ILE A 136 -2.94 -8.21 -8.22
N LEU A 137 -3.65 -8.22 -7.09
CA LEU A 137 -3.07 -8.60 -5.80
C LEU A 137 -2.55 -10.05 -5.81
N ALA A 138 -3.29 -10.98 -6.41
CA ALA A 138 -2.86 -12.36 -6.55
C ALA A 138 -1.58 -12.48 -7.39
N ILE A 139 -1.46 -11.71 -8.48
CA ILE A 139 -0.24 -11.64 -9.30
C ILE A 139 0.93 -11.08 -8.48
N LEU A 140 0.74 -10.01 -7.71
CA LEU A 140 1.81 -9.44 -6.87
C LEU A 140 2.32 -10.44 -5.82
N VAL A 141 1.41 -11.18 -5.19
CA VAL A 141 1.77 -12.25 -4.24
C VAL A 141 2.52 -13.38 -4.96
N ALA A 142 2.00 -13.85 -6.10
CA ALA A 142 2.64 -14.91 -6.89
C ALA A 142 4.06 -14.51 -7.33
N LEU A 143 4.26 -13.27 -7.76
CA LEU A 143 5.57 -12.74 -8.13
C LEU A 143 6.50 -12.62 -6.93
N SER A 144 6.01 -12.19 -5.77
CA SER A 144 6.82 -12.13 -4.54
C SER A 144 7.32 -13.53 -4.16
N ILE A 145 6.44 -14.52 -4.21
CA ILE A 145 6.77 -15.93 -3.94
C ILE A 145 7.78 -16.43 -4.97
N TRP A 146 7.55 -16.17 -6.26
CA TRP A 146 8.48 -16.59 -7.31
C TRP A 146 9.86 -15.96 -7.14
N ALA A 147 9.93 -14.65 -6.85
CA ALA A 147 11.18 -13.95 -6.61
C ALA A 147 11.97 -14.56 -5.44
N TRP A 148 11.26 -14.98 -4.38
CA TRP A 148 11.87 -15.62 -3.23
C TRP A 148 12.57 -16.94 -3.60
N TYR A 149 12.00 -17.73 -4.51
CA TYR A 149 12.54 -19.04 -4.90
C TYR A 149 13.41 -19.05 -6.17
N SER A 150 13.40 -17.97 -6.98
CA SER A 150 14.24 -17.83 -8.19
C SER A 150 15.59 -17.19 -7.93
#